data_AF-A0A917XFI0-F1
#
_entry.id   AF-A0A917XFI0-F1
#
_cell.length_a   1.000
_cell.length_b   1.000
_cell.length_c   1.000
_cell.angle_alpha   90.00
_cell.angle_beta   90.00
_cell.angle_gamma   90.00
#
_symmetry.space_group_name_H-M   'P 1'
#
loop_
_entity.id
_entity.type
_entity.pdbx_description
1 polymer ?
#
loop_
_entity_poly.entity_id
_entity_poly.type
_entity_poly.pdbx_seq_one_letter_code
_entity_poly.pdbx_strand_id
1 'polypeptide(L)'
;MSVADPFPPTPAVPHTALRAALDTAARVWLDEAAATITAEPAAIRRLFPAARRRCGRARLTEHWTVDEAARAVLLTALPRTGPALADEVTLLHRHGDPAEQRAVLRTLPLLDLGELALPVVRDALRGNDTTLIEAALGPYATAHLPDAEYRQAVLKCVFYEIPLDRVHGVHTRADRELARMLAAFAQERIAAGRDVPQDIRPVVRAFPDVISEAPAAVEKQLKSDLKEQI
;
A
#
# COMPACT_ATOMS: atom_id res chain seq x y z
N MET A 1 21.04 -16.41 4.30
CA MET A 1 20.93 -15.95 2.89
C MET A 1 19.76 -14.97 2.85
N SER A 2 20.03 -13.69 2.60
CA SER A 2 18.99 -12.66 2.48
C SER A 2 18.15 -13.01 1.25
N VAL A 3 16.88 -13.34 1.47
CA VAL A 3 15.90 -13.44 0.40
C VAL A 3 15.67 -12.00 -0.05
N ALA A 4 16.12 -11.67 -1.26
CA ALA A 4 15.91 -10.36 -1.84
C ALA A 4 14.39 -10.07 -1.87
N ASP A 5 14.00 -8.88 -1.41
CA ASP A 5 12.63 -8.41 -1.47
C ASP A 5 12.19 -8.40 -2.96
N PRO A 6 11.11 -9.07 -3.37
CA PRO A 6 10.64 -9.06 -4.75
C PRO A 6 10.08 -7.69 -5.17
N PHE A 7 9.99 -6.74 -4.24
CA PHE A 7 9.44 -5.43 -4.52
C PHE A 7 10.48 -4.56 -5.26
N PRO A 8 10.15 -3.99 -6.43
CA PRO A 8 10.99 -2.96 -7.04
C PRO A 8 11.15 -1.78 -6.06
N PRO A 9 12.22 -0.97 -6.19
CA PRO A 9 12.32 0.28 -5.42
C PRO A 9 11.01 1.08 -5.57
N THR A 10 10.64 1.81 -4.50
CA THR A 10 9.48 2.71 -4.39
C THR A 10 8.87 3.02 -5.74
N PRO A 11 7.60 2.68 -6.04
CA PRO A 11 7.05 2.97 -7.35
C PRO A 11 7.05 4.49 -7.52
N ALA A 12 8.06 5.00 -8.22
CA ALA A 12 8.00 6.30 -8.84
C ALA A 12 6.68 6.35 -9.58
N VAL A 13 6.01 7.51 -9.62
CA VAL A 13 4.89 7.66 -10.56
C VAL A 13 5.41 7.11 -11.89
N PRO A 14 4.70 6.15 -12.53
CA PRO A 14 5.22 5.50 -13.71
C PRO A 14 5.11 6.47 -14.89
N HIS A 15 5.81 7.62 -14.84
CA HIS A 15 5.66 8.78 -15.71
C HIS A 15 5.78 8.37 -17.18
N THR A 16 6.72 7.49 -17.50
CA THR A 16 6.90 6.95 -18.85
C THR A 16 5.69 6.13 -19.29
N ALA A 17 5.21 5.20 -18.47
CA ALA A 17 4.05 4.38 -18.80
C ALA A 17 2.76 5.21 -18.84
N LEU A 18 2.59 6.16 -17.91
CA LEU A 18 1.47 7.10 -17.88
C LEU A 18 1.45 7.92 -19.17
N ARG A 19 2.58 8.52 -19.56
CA ARG A 19 2.67 9.27 -20.81
C ARG A 19 2.36 8.40 -22.02
N ALA A 20 2.81 7.15 -22.06
CA ALA A 20 2.48 6.23 -23.14
C ALA A 20 0.97 5.89 -23.20
N ALA A 21 0.31 5.75 -22.05
CA ALA A 21 -1.09 5.36 -21.95
C ALA A 21 -2.09 6.50 -22.25
N LEU A 22 -1.67 7.76 -22.11
CA LEU A 22 -2.52 8.93 -22.38
C LEU A 22 -2.55 9.25 -23.88
N ASP A 23 -3.71 9.63 -24.41
CA ASP A 23 -3.81 10.28 -25.72
C ASP A 23 -3.28 11.74 -25.66
N THR A 24 -3.18 12.39 -26.82
CA THR A 24 -2.67 13.77 -26.91
C THR A 24 -3.48 14.75 -26.06
N ALA A 25 -4.80 14.65 -26.06
CA ALA A 25 -5.67 15.58 -25.34
C ALA A 25 -5.52 15.43 -23.82
N ALA A 26 -5.43 14.19 -23.34
CA ALA A 26 -5.23 13.88 -21.93
C ALA A 26 -3.83 14.29 -21.44
N ARG A 27 -2.79 14.14 -22.27
CA ARG A 27 -1.43 14.65 -21.96
C ARG A 27 -1.42 16.17 -21.81
N VAL A 28 -2.00 16.89 -22.77
CA VAL A 28 -2.09 18.35 -22.73
C VAL A 28 -2.85 18.79 -21.48
N TRP A 29 -4.00 18.17 -21.20
CA TRP A 29 -4.78 18.49 -20.00
C TRP A 29 -3.98 18.25 -18.72
N LEU A 30 -3.24 17.14 -18.62
CA LEU A 30 -2.46 16.82 -17.41
C LEU A 30 -1.33 17.83 -17.20
N ASP A 31 -0.61 18.19 -18.27
CA ASP A 31 0.47 19.18 -18.23
C ASP A 31 -0.08 20.58 -17.84
N GLU A 32 -1.19 21.01 -18.44
CA GLU A 32 -1.87 22.27 -18.09
C GLU A 32 -2.42 22.28 -16.66
N ALA A 33 -3.00 21.17 -16.21
CA ALA A 33 -3.55 21.03 -14.86
C ALA A 33 -2.42 21.09 -13.81
N ALA A 34 -1.30 20.41 -14.05
CA ALA A 34 -0.13 20.50 -13.18
C ALA A 34 0.40 21.94 -13.11
N ALA A 35 0.58 22.61 -14.25
CA ALA A 35 1.00 24.01 -14.29
C ALA A 35 0.01 24.95 -13.57
N THR A 36 -1.29 24.70 -13.70
CA THR A 36 -2.33 25.46 -13.00
C THR A 36 -2.24 25.26 -11.50
N ILE A 37 -2.01 24.04 -11.01
CA ILE A 37 -1.83 23.76 -9.57
C ILE A 37 -0.56 24.43 -9.03
N THR A 38 0.52 24.46 -9.81
CA THR A 38 1.74 25.17 -9.43
C THR A 38 1.51 26.67 -9.29
N ALA A 39 0.71 27.29 -10.18
CA ALA A 39 0.38 28.71 -10.11
C ALA A 39 -0.70 29.03 -9.07
N GLU A 40 -1.71 28.17 -8.94
CA GLU A 40 -2.88 28.33 -8.08
C GLU A 40 -3.12 27.02 -7.29
N PRO A 41 -2.47 26.83 -6.12
CA PRO A 41 -2.54 25.56 -5.39
C PRO A 41 -3.96 25.13 -5.00
N ALA A 42 -4.89 26.07 -4.82
CA ALA A 42 -6.29 25.77 -4.53
C ALA A 42 -7.00 25.03 -5.68
N ALA A 43 -6.50 25.12 -6.91
CA ALA A 43 -7.07 24.46 -8.08
C ALA A 43 -7.05 22.93 -7.97
N ILE A 44 -6.17 22.35 -7.13
CA ILE A 44 -6.09 20.90 -6.94
C ILE A 44 -7.45 20.31 -6.52
N ARG A 45 -8.22 21.02 -5.69
CA ARG A 45 -9.53 20.57 -5.19
C ARG A 45 -10.55 20.34 -6.31
N ARG A 46 -10.39 21.02 -7.45
CA ARG A 46 -11.22 20.85 -8.65
C ARG A 46 -10.58 19.92 -9.67
N LEU A 47 -9.26 19.96 -9.82
CA LEU A 47 -8.54 19.22 -10.86
C LEU A 47 -8.28 17.76 -10.48
N PHE A 48 -8.04 17.48 -9.20
CA PHE A 48 -7.79 16.13 -8.69
C PHE A 48 -8.97 15.17 -8.94
N PRO A 49 -10.24 15.55 -8.70
CA PRO A 49 -11.38 14.70 -9.06
C PRO A 49 -11.64 14.60 -10.57
N ALA A 50 -11.16 15.58 -11.35
CA ALA A 50 -11.35 15.59 -12.80
C ALA A 50 -10.44 14.60 -13.54
N ALA A 51 -9.35 14.13 -12.91
CA ALA A 51 -8.35 13.25 -13.52
C ALA A 51 -8.97 12.02 -14.19
N ARG A 52 -9.93 11.35 -13.54
CA ARG A 52 -10.59 10.18 -14.13
C ARG A 52 -11.35 10.47 -15.42
N ARG A 53 -12.05 11.60 -15.48
CA ARG A 53 -12.79 12.01 -16.69
C ARG A 53 -11.87 12.41 -17.84
N ARG A 54 -10.67 12.89 -17.51
CA ARG A 54 -9.74 13.50 -18.47
C ARG A 54 -8.68 12.53 -18.96
N CYS A 55 -8.23 11.62 -18.10
CA CYS A 55 -7.17 10.67 -18.37
C CYS A 55 -7.67 9.23 -18.54
N GLY A 56 -8.89 8.92 -18.10
CA GLY A 56 -9.42 7.56 -18.08
C GLY A 56 -8.90 6.72 -16.92
N ARG A 57 -9.41 5.50 -16.79
CA ARG A 57 -9.18 4.60 -15.64
C ARG A 57 -8.55 3.24 -16.00
N ALA A 58 -7.90 3.17 -17.15
CA ALA A 58 -7.29 1.92 -17.60
C ALA A 58 -6.24 1.46 -16.59
N ARG A 59 -6.06 0.13 -16.46
CA ARG A 59 -4.97 -0.44 -15.66
C ARG A 59 -3.65 0.00 -16.29
N LEU A 60 -2.75 0.58 -15.49
CA LEU A 60 -1.45 1.07 -15.94
C LEU A 60 -0.32 0.13 -15.50
N THR A 61 -0.35 -0.28 -14.23
CA THR A 61 0.52 -1.31 -13.67
C THR A 61 -0.30 -2.17 -12.71
N GLU A 62 0.33 -3.13 -12.01
CA GLU A 62 -0.37 -3.89 -10.99
C GLU A 62 -0.99 -3.00 -9.88
N HIS A 63 -0.34 -1.92 -9.48
CA HIS A 63 -0.86 -1.07 -8.40
C HIS A 63 -1.42 0.26 -8.87
N TRP A 64 -1.43 0.57 -10.16
CA TRP A 64 -1.87 1.89 -10.64
C TRP A 64 -2.91 1.76 -11.75
N THR A 65 -3.96 2.56 -11.67
CA THR A 65 -4.74 2.98 -12.84
C THR A 65 -4.21 4.30 -13.38
N VAL A 66 -4.56 4.61 -14.63
CA VAL A 66 -4.18 5.86 -15.29
C VAL A 66 -4.63 7.10 -14.50
N ASP A 67 -5.84 7.10 -13.94
CA ASP A 67 -6.35 8.22 -13.15
C ASP A 67 -5.68 8.37 -11.79
N GLU A 68 -5.29 7.27 -11.15
CA GLU A 68 -4.51 7.32 -9.91
C GLU A 68 -3.11 7.89 -10.19
N ALA A 69 -2.45 7.46 -11.27
CA ALA A 69 -1.12 7.97 -11.63
C ALA A 69 -1.17 9.44 -12.08
N ALA A 70 -2.21 9.86 -12.79
CA ALA A 70 -2.43 11.27 -13.12
C ALA A 70 -2.62 12.12 -11.86
N ARG A 71 -3.39 11.64 -10.88
CA ARG A 71 -3.54 12.31 -9.58
C ARG A 71 -2.23 12.43 -8.81
N ALA A 72 -1.36 11.43 -8.90
CA ALA A 72 -0.02 11.50 -8.32
C ALA A 72 0.79 12.65 -8.94
N VAL A 73 0.77 12.81 -10.27
CA VAL A 73 1.40 13.96 -10.96
C VAL A 73 0.85 15.29 -10.42
N LEU A 74 -0.48 15.43 -10.33
CA LEU A 74 -1.12 16.64 -9.82
C LEU A 74 -0.73 16.95 -8.36
N LEU A 75 -0.64 15.92 -7.51
CA LEU A 75 -0.28 16.08 -6.11
C LEU A 75 1.20 16.47 -5.94
N THR A 76 2.10 15.88 -6.74
CA THR A 76 3.53 16.25 -6.75
C THR A 76 3.80 17.63 -7.35
N ALA A 77 2.85 18.21 -8.10
CA ALA A 77 2.95 19.56 -8.64
C ALA A 77 2.57 20.67 -7.64
N LEU A 78 2.04 20.32 -6.45
CA LEU A 78 1.74 21.29 -5.40
C LEU A 78 3.02 21.96 -4.90
N PRO A 79 3.11 23.30 -4.92
CA PRO A 79 4.23 24.04 -4.36
C PRO A 79 4.03 24.24 -2.85
N ARG A 80 3.75 23.15 -2.13
CA ARG A 80 3.55 23.14 -0.68
C ARG A 80 4.50 22.14 -0.05
N THR A 81 4.92 22.42 1.18
CA THR A 81 5.78 21.54 1.97
C THR A 81 5.29 21.49 3.42
N GLY A 82 5.78 20.51 4.17
CA GLY A 82 5.51 20.40 5.61
C GLY A 82 4.00 20.36 5.94
N PRO A 83 3.55 21.03 7.02
CA PRO A 83 2.16 20.97 7.47
C PRO A 83 1.13 21.39 6.41
N ALA A 84 1.43 22.41 5.59
CA ALA A 84 0.49 22.89 4.58
C ALA A 84 0.24 21.88 3.44
N LEU A 85 1.24 21.03 3.13
CA LEU A 85 1.06 19.91 2.21
C LEU A 85 0.31 18.77 2.91
N ALA A 86 0.66 18.46 4.15
CA ALA A 86 0.01 17.41 4.94
C ALA A 86 -1.51 17.68 5.10
N ASP A 87 -1.89 18.93 5.34
CA ASP A 87 -3.29 19.34 5.46
C ASP A 87 -4.05 19.13 4.13
N GLU A 88 -3.46 19.50 3.00
CA GLU A 88 -4.11 19.32 1.69
C GLU A 88 -4.24 17.84 1.33
N VAL A 89 -3.19 17.04 1.59
CA VAL A 89 -3.20 15.58 1.42
C VAL A 89 -4.30 14.94 2.30
N THR A 90 -4.40 15.38 3.55
CA THR A 90 -5.44 14.90 4.48
C THR A 90 -6.83 15.26 4.01
N LEU A 91 -7.05 16.47 3.51
CA LEU A 91 -8.34 16.91 2.97
C LEU A 91 -8.73 16.10 1.72
N LEU A 92 -7.80 15.92 0.78
CA LEU A 92 -8.03 15.13 -0.42
C LEU A 92 -8.34 13.66 -0.11
N HIS A 93 -7.67 13.06 0.88
CA HIS A 93 -7.98 11.71 1.32
C HIS A 93 -9.36 11.64 2.01
N ARG A 94 -9.61 12.51 2.99
CA ARG A 94 -10.83 12.47 3.80
C ARG A 94 -12.11 12.64 2.97
N HIS A 95 -12.06 13.48 1.93
CA HIS A 95 -13.23 13.82 1.11
C HIS A 95 -13.26 13.15 -0.26
N GLY A 96 -12.21 12.41 -0.61
CA GLY A 96 -12.10 11.74 -1.91
C GLY A 96 -12.93 10.46 -1.98
N ASP A 97 -13.28 10.06 -3.20
CA ASP A 97 -13.78 8.70 -3.46
C ASP A 97 -12.67 7.64 -3.24
N PRO A 98 -12.97 6.33 -3.21
CA PRO A 98 -11.95 5.31 -2.98
C PRO A 98 -10.78 5.33 -3.97
N ALA A 99 -10.98 5.75 -5.23
CA ALA A 99 -9.89 5.85 -6.19
C ALA A 99 -9.00 7.05 -5.92
N GLU A 100 -9.59 8.17 -5.52
CA GLU A 100 -8.88 9.37 -5.05
C GLU A 100 -8.07 9.09 -3.78
N GLN A 101 -8.67 8.39 -2.83
CA GLN A 101 -8.01 7.98 -1.59
C GLN A 101 -6.81 7.06 -1.84
N ARG A 102 -6.94 6.05 -2.72
CA ARG A 102 -5.81 5.20 -3.12
C ARG A 102 -4.71 6.00 -3.80
N ALA A 103 -5.06 6.94 -4.68
CA ALA A 103 -4.08 7.79 -5.35
C ALA A 103 -3.28 8.62 -4.33
N VAL A 104 -3.95 9.18 -3.31
CA VAL A 104 -3.26 9.88 -2.22
C VAL A 104 -2.28 8.95 -1.50
N LEU A 105 -2.75 7.80 -1.01
CA LEU A 105 -1.93 6.84 -0.26
C LEU A 105 -0.69 6.38 -1.03
N ARG A 106 -0.86 6.05 -2.32
CA ARG A 106 0.23 5.60 -3.19
C ARG A 106 1.21 6.70 -3.58
N THR A 107 0.82 7.97 -3.47
CA THR A 107 1.69 9.12 -3.76
C THR A 107 2.51 9.57 -2.54
N LEU A 108 2.10 9.20 -1.31
CA LEU A 108 2.81 9.57 -0.08
C LEU A 108 4.34 9.37 -0.11
N PRO A 109 4.91 8.26 -0.62
CA PRO A 109 6.37 8.09 -0.61
C PRO A 109 7.11 9.03 -1.58
N LEU A 110 6.39 9.79 -2.41
CA LEU A 110 6.93 10.78 -3.33
C LEU A 110 6.84 12.21 -2.77
N LEU A 111 6.23 12.37 -1.60
CA LEU A 111 6.04 13.65 -0.93
C LEU A 111 6.98 13.74 0.27
N ASP A 112 7.67 14.87 0.42
CA ASP A 112 8.52 15.15 1.58
C ASP A 112 7.67 15.57 2.79
N LEU A 113 7.04 14.58 3.42
CA LEU A 113 6.11 14.77 4.54
C LEU A 113 6.61 14.20 5.86
N GLY A 114 7.69 13.41 5.87
CA GLY A 114 8.12 12.69 7.07
C GLY A 114 6.95 11.96 7.73
N GLU A 115 6.77 12.10 9.04
CA GLU A 115 5.66 11.50 9.78
C GLU A 115 4.31 12.26 9.68
N LEU A 116 4.26 13.43 9.03
CA LEU A 116 3.07 14.28 9.00
C LEU A 116 1.88 13.62 8.27
N ALA A 117 2.13 12.65 7.38
CA ALA A 117 1.09 11.89 6.69
C ALA A 117 0.69 10.58 7.39
N LEU A 118 1.26 10.24 8.55
CA LEU A 118 0.83 9.08 9.35
C LEU A 118 -0.68 9.08 9.69
N PRO A 119 -1.33 10.22 10.00
CA PRO A 119 -2.77 10.23 10.22
C PRO A 119 -3.59 9.71 9.03
N VAL A 120 -3.13 9.94 7.80
CA VAL A 120 -3.79 9.48 6.56
C VAL A 120 -3.70 7.97 6.43
N VAL A 121 -2.52 7.39 6.68
CA VAL A 121 -2.32 5.93 6.69
C VAL A 121 -3.18 5.29 7.78
N ARG A 122 -3.16 5.85 9.00
CA ARG A 122 -3.94 5.33 10.13
C ARG A 122 -5.44 5.40 9.90
N ASP A 123 -5.93 6.41 9.17
CA ASP A 123 -7.34 6.52 8.80
C ASP A 123 -7.76 5.39 7.85
N ALA A 124 -6.99 5.17 6.78
CA ALA A 124 -7.19 4.05 5.86
C ALA A 124 -7.15 2.69 6.57
N LEU A 125 -6.21 2.50 7.51
CA LEU A 125 -6.08 1.27 8.31
C LEU A 125 -7.18 1.08 9.36
N ARG A 126 -7.94 2.12 9.73
CA ARG A 126 -9.13 1.98 10.58
C ARG A 126 -10.33 1.45 9.80
N GLY A 127 -10.44 1.80 8.52
CA GLY A 127 -11.50 1.32 7.63
C GLY A 127 -11.34 -0.15 7.20
N ASN A 128 -12.36 -0.69 6.53
CA ASN A 128 -12.39 -2.11 6.10
C ASN A 128 -12.31 -2.28 4.57
N ASP A 129 -12.10 -1.20 3.83
CA ASP A 129 -11.90 -1.27 2.37
C ASP A 129 -10.52 -1.89 2.09
N THR A 130 -10.52 -3.11 1.56
CA THR A 130 -9.29 -3.86 1.31
C THR A 130 -8.38 -3.17 0.30
N THR A 131 -8.94 -2.41 -0.64
CA THR A 131 -8.16 -1.68 -1.65
C THR A 131 -7.45 -0.46 -1.05
N LEU A 132 -8.04 0.16 -0.02
CA LEU A 132 -7.41 1.24 0.75
C LEU A 132 -6.37 0.71 1.73
N ILE A 133 -6.65 -0.41 2.40
CA ILE A 133 -5.68 -1.07 3.28
C ILE A 133 -4.43 -1.46 2.49
N GLU A 134 -4.61 -2.08 1.32
CA GLU A 134 -3.51 -2.44 0.41
C GLU A 134 -2.71 -1.19 -0.01
N ALA A 135 -3.38 -0.13 -0.45
CA ALA A 135 -2.72 1.11 -0.84
C ALA A 135 -1.99 1.82 0.32
N ALA A 136 -2.54 1.73 1.53
CA ALA A 136 -1.97 2.33 2.73
C ALA A 136 -0.69 1.62 3.17
N LEU A 137 -0.58 0.29 2.98
CA LEU A 137 0.59 -0.51 3.32
C LEU A 137 1.65 -0.55 2.22
N GLY A 138 1.86 0.60 1.58
CA GLY A 138 2.97 0.84 0.66
C GLY A 138 4.24 1.35 1.36
N PRO A 139 5.25 1.81 0.58
CA PRO A 139 6.57 2.19 1.11
C PRO A 139 6.56 3.25 2.22
N TYR A 140 5.61 4.19 2.17
CA TYR A 140 5.47 5.21 3.20
C TYR A 140 5.12 4.60 4.57
N ALA A 141 4.18 3.65 4.62
CA ALA A 141 3.84 2.95 5.86
C ALA A 141 5.01 2.08 6.35
N THR A 142 5.71 1.40 5.45
CA THR A 142 6.92 0.64 5.79
C THR A 142 7.99 1.52 6.41
N ALA A 143 8.18 2.75 5.94
CA ALA A 143 9.18 3.67 6.45
C ALA A 143 8.77 4.34 7.78
N HIS A 144 7.48 4.65 7.98
CA HIS A 144 7.04 5.54 9.05
C HIS A 144 6.16 4.90 10.13
N LEU A 145 5.49 3.77 9.88
CA LEU A 145 4.69 3.14 10.94
C LEU A 145 5.62 2.59 12.03
N PRO A 146 5.31 2.80 13.32
CA PRO A 146 5.96 2.08 14.41
C PRO A 146 5.78 0.57 14.26
N ASP A 147 6.75 -0.23 14.70
CA ASP A 147 6.72 -1.69 14.49
C ASP A 147 5.44 -2.34 15.01
N ALA A 148 4.96 -1.92 16.19
CA ALA A 148 3.72 -2.45 16.75
C ALA A 148 2.50 -2.18 15.86
N GLU A 149 2.40 -0.99 15.27
CA GLU A 149 1.31 -0.63 14.35
C GLU A 149 1.44 -1.39 13.02
N TYR A 150 2.66 -1.50 12.49
CA TYR A 150 2.92 -2.24 11.25
C TYR A 150 2.54 -3.73 11.41
N ARG A 151 2.92 -4.38 12.51
CA ARG A 151 2.54 -5.78 12.81
C ARG A 151 1.03 -5.97 12.86
N GLN A 152 0.31 -5.06 13.53
CA GLN A 152 -1.15 -5.12 13.60
C GLN A 152 -1.80 -4.90 12.23
N ALA A 153 -1.23 -4.05 11.38
CA ALA A 153 -1.72 -3.85 10.03
C ALA A 153 -1.48 -5.07 9.13
N VAL A 154 -0.32 -5.72 9.23
CA VAL A 154 -0.04 -7.01 8.55
C VAL A 154 -1.01 -8.09 9.04
N LEU A 155 -1.26 -8.17 10.35
CA LEU A 155 -2.23 -9.12 10.90
C LEU A 155 -3.65 -8.82 10.38
N LYS A 156 -4.02 -7.55 10.24
CA LYS A 156 -5.28 -7.15 9.60
C LYS A 156 -5.36 -7.66 8.16
N CYS A 157 -4.29 -7.55 7.37
CA CYS A 157 -4.28 -8.07 5.99
C CYS A 157 -4.65 -9.54 5.92
N VAL A 158 -4.05 -10.40 6.76
CA VAL A 158 -4.36 -11.83 6.74
C VAL A 158 -5.79 -12.14 7.21
N PHE A 159 -6.36 -11.34 8.12
CA PHE A 159 -7.78 -11.45 8.50
C PHE A 159 -8.73 -11.05 7.39
N TYR A 160 -8.35 -10.09 6.54
CA TYR A 160 -9.12 -9.60 5.41
C TYR A 160 -8.78 -10.27 4.09
N GLU A 161 -7.97 -11.34 4.13
CA GLU A 161 -7.53 -12.11 2.95
C GLU A 161 -6.82 -11.23 1.90
N ILE A 162 -6.13 -10.18 2.35
CA ILE A 162 -5.23 -9.37 1.52
C ILE A 162 -3.89 -10.13 1.42
N PRO A 163 -3.44 -10.53 0.22
CA PRO A 163 -2.18 -11.24 0.05
C PRO A 163 -0.99 -10.42 0.58
N LEU A 164 -0.11 -11.08 1.34
CA LEU A 164 1.06 -10.42 1.94
C LEU A 164 2.11 -9.98 0.92
N ASP A 165 2.11 -10.54 -0.29
CA ASP A 165 2.96 -10.08 -1.40
C ASP A 165 2.58 -8.68 -1.91
N ARG A 166 1.37 -8.18 -1.56
CA ARG A 166 0.93 -6.81 -1.84
C ARG A 166 1.26 -5.82 -0.74
N VAL A 167 1.82 -6.28 0.37
CA VAL A 167 2.18 -5.45 1.52
C VAL A 167 3.67 -5.17 1.45
N HIS A 168 4.05 -3.90 1.32
CA HIS A 168 5.44 -3.53 1.07
C HIS A 168 6.34 -3.77 2.29
N GLY A 169 7.44 -4.51 2.12
CA GLY A 169 8.47 -4.68 3.15
C GLY A 169 8.07 -5.60 4.30
N VAL A 170 7.09 -6.50 4.11
CA VAL A 170 6.73 -7.54 5.09
C VAL A 170 7.95 -8.37 5.49
N HIS A 171 8.77 -8.81 4.53
CA HIS A 171 9.96 -9.61 4.82
C HIS A 171 11.06 -8.79 5.51
N THR A 172 11.25 -7.55 5.06
CA THR A 172 12.26 -6.65 5.62
C THR A 172 11.94 -6.23 7.07
N ARG A 173 10.65 -6.05 7.39
CA ARG A 173 10.17 -5.71 8.74
C ARG A 173 9.73 -6.93 9.56
N ALA A 174 9.95 -8.14 9.06
CA ALA A 174 9.60 -9.34 9.79
C ALA A 174 10.45 -9.45 11.06
N ASP A 175 9.79 -9.71 12.18
CA ASP A 175 10.45 -10.01 13.44
C ASP A 175 9.74 -11.17 14.17
N ARG A 176 10.34 -11.57 15.28
CA ARG A 176 9.85 -12.68 16.11
C ARG A 176 8.41 -12.46 16.57
N GLU A 177 8.04 -11.23 16.90
CA GLU A 177 6.69 -10.92 17.39
C GLU A 177 5.65 -11.02 16.28
N LEU A 178 5.96 -10.53 15.07
CA LEU A 178 5.11 -10.72 13.90
C LEU A 178 4.92 -12.21 13.60
N ALA A 179 6.00 -12.99 13.61
CA ALA A 179 5.94 -14.43 13.39
C ALA A 179 5.06 -15.13 14.43
N ARG A 180 5.18 -14.75 15.71
CA ARG A 180 4.33 -15.28 16.80
C ARG A 180 2.86 -14.94 16.58
N MET A 181 2.54 -13.71 16.19
CA MET A 181 1.17 -13.29 15.86
C MET A 181 0.58 -14.09 14.70
N LEU A 182 1.36 -14.32 13.64
CA LEU A 182 0.93 -15.11 12.48
C LEU A 182 0.77 -16.60 12.81
N ALA A 183 1.63 -17.17 13.67
CA ALA A 183 1.49 -18.53 14.15
C ALA A 183 0.22 -18.71 15.01
N ALA A 184 -0.08 -17.74 15.88
CA ALA A 184 -1.33 -17.72 16.65
C ALA A 184 -2.57 -17.61 15.74
N PHE A 185 -2.52 -16.75 14.71
CA PHE A 185 -3.57 -16.70 13.69
C PHE A 185 -3.76 -18.05 12.99
N ALA A 186 -2.68 -18.73 12.60
CA ALA A 186 -2.75 -20.06 12.00
C ALA A 186 -3.41 -21.08 12.95
N GLN A 187 -3.09 -21.03 14.24
CA GLN A 187 -3.73 -21.87 15.26
C GLN A 187 -5.24 -21.66 15.31
N GLU A 188 -5.70 -20.40 15.34
CA GLU A 188 -7.13 -20.04 15.35
C GLU A 188 -7.84 -20.51 14.06
N ARG A 189 -7.19 -20.46 12.91
CA ARG A 189 -7.73 -20.98 11.65
C ARG A 189 -7.92 -22.49 11.70
N ILE A 190 -6.88 -23.23 12.14
CA ILE A 190 -6.91 -24.70 12.25
C ILE A 190 -7.97 -25.15 13.25
N ALA A 191 -8.05 -24.51 14.43
CA ALA A 191 -9.05 -24.82 15.45
C ALA A 191 -10.49 -24.62 14.94
N ALA A 192 -10.68 -23.66 14.03
CA ALA A 192 -11.95 -23.41 13.35
C ALA A 192 -12.18 -24.29 12.09
N GLY A 193 -11.29 -25.23 11.78
CA GLY A 193 -11.37 -26.07 10.59
C GLY A 193 -11.20 -25.31 9.27
N ARG A 194 -10.52 -24.16 9.30
CA ARG A 194 -10.31 -23.30 8.13
C ARG A 194 -8.87 -23.35 7.65
N ASP A 195 -8.67 -23.12 6.36
CA ASP A 195 -7.33 -23.13 5.76
C ASP A 195 -6.45 -21.98 6.27
N VAL A 196 -5.16 -22.29 6.40
CA VAL A 196 -4.11 -21.32 6.74
C VAL A 196 -3.56 -20.72 5.45
N PRO A 197 -3.59 -19.38 5.27
CA PRO A 197 -3.01 -18.72 4.10
C PRO A 197 -1.54 -19.11 3.92
N GLN A 198 -1.14 -19.43 2.69
CA GLN A 198 0.20 -19.96 2.42
C GLN A 198 1.30 -18.89 2.50
N ASP A 199 0.93 -17.64 2.21
CA ASP A 199 1.81 -16.48 2.17
C ASP A 199 2.31 -16.00 3.54
N ILE A 200 1.73 -16.49 4.66
CA ILE A 200 2.29 -16.25 6.00
C ILE A 200 3.52 -17.13 6.28
N ARG A 201 3.65 -18.28 5.60
CA ARG A 201 4.70 -19.28 5.91
C ARG A 201 6.11 -18.72 5.75
N PRO A 202 6.47 -17.98 4.68
CA PRO A 202 7.81 -17.42 4.55
C PRO A 202 8.18 -16.51 5.73
N VAL A 203 7.21 -15.73 6.25
CA VAL A 203 7.43 -14.84 7.40
C VAL A 203 7.69 -15.64 8.66
N VAL A 204 6.87 -16.65 8.96
CA VAL A 204 7.02 -17.45 10.19
C VAL A 204 8.26 -18.34 10.13
N ARG A 205 8.62 -18.88 8.96
CA ARG A 205 9.81 -19.72 8.76
C ARG A 205 11.14 -18.99 8.96
N ALA A 206 11.15 -17.66 8.83
CA ALA A 206 12.31 -16.86 9.17
C ALA A 206 12.63 -16.91 10.69
N PHE A 207 11.71 -17.41 11.52
CA PHE A 207 11.84 -17.53 12.98
C PHE A 207 11.57 -18.98 13.44
N PRO A 208 12.54 -19.91 13.27
CA PRO A 208 12.35 -21.34 13.56
C PRO A 208 11.99 -21.67 15.02
N ASP A 209 12.40 -20.82 15.95
CA ASP A 209 12.05 -20.94 17.37
C ASP A 209 10.55 -20.78 17.60
N VAL A 210 9.90 -19.81 16.93
CA VAL A 210 8.44 -19.62 16.96
C VAL A 210 7.70 -20.85 16.45
N ILE A 211 8.21 -21.49 15.40
CA ILE A 211 7.62 -22.72 14.85
C ILE A 211 7.75 -23.88 15.85
N SER A 212 8.90 -23.98 16.52
CA SER A 212 9.18 -25.06 17.48
C SER A 212 8.36 -24.92 18.77
N GLU A 213 7.94 -23.70 19.12
CA GLU A 213 7.05 -23.40 20.24
C GLU A 213 5.55 -23.60 19.91
N ALA A 214 5.21 -23.73 18.63
CA ALA A 214 3.82 -23.85 18.18
C ALA A 214 3.24 -25.27 18.42
N PRO A 215 1.91 -25.42 18.56
CA PRO A 215 1.29 -26.73 18.64
C PRO A 215 1.61 -27.60 17.40
N ALA A 216 1.78 -28.91 17.58
CA ALA A 216 2.24 -29.83 16.52
C ALA A 216 1.43 -29.75 15.21
N ALA A 217 0.12 -29.48 15.28
CA ALA A 217 -0.71 -29.28 14.10
C ALA A 217 -0.34 -28.01 13.30
N VAL A 218 -0.04 -26.92 14.01
CA VAL A 218 0.41 -25.64 13.45
C VAL A 218 1.82 -25.79 12.90
N GLU A 219 2.71 -26.41 13.67
CA GLU A 219 4.08 -26.71 13.25
C GLU A 219 4.11 -27.49 11.93
N LYS A 220 3.33 -28.57 11.81
CA LYS A 220 3.23 -29.38 10.59
C LYS A 220 2.74 -28.55 9.39
N GLN A 221 1.74 -27.69 9.60
CA GLN A 221 1.17 -26.86 8.54
C GLN A 221 2.13 -25.75 8.07
N LEU A 222 2.84 -25.12 9.00
CA LEU A 222 3.83 -24.08 8.70
C LEU A 222 5.09 -24.67 8.05
N LYS A 223 5.47 -25.91 8.38
CA LYS A 223 6.59 -26.65 7.78
C LYS A 223 6.26 -27.33 6.46
N SER A 224 5.00 -27.49 6.07
CA SER A 224 4.69 -28.18 4.81
C SER A 224 5.15 -27.36 3.61
N ASP A 225 6.11 -27.90 2.85
CA ASP A 225 6.38 -27.46 1.50
C ASP A 225 5.31 -28.01 0.57
N LEU A 226 5.09 -27.31 -0.54
CA LEU A 226 4.27 -27.72 -1.66
C LEU A 226 4.74 -29.11 -2.15
N LYS A 227 4.24 -30.20 -1.58
CA LYS A 227 4.32 -31.54 -2.16
C LYS A 227 3.26 -31.76 -3.26
N GLU A 228 2.51 -30.72 -3.62
CA GLU A 228 1.46 -30.77 -4.64
C GLU A 228 1.67 -29.67 -5.68
N GLN A 229 2.79 -29.74 -6.39
CA GLN A 229 2.84 -29.36 -7.81
C GLN A 229 3.65 -30.45 -8.52
N ILE A 230 2.98 -31.58 -8.76
CA ILE A 230 3.30 -32.53 -9.84
C ILE A 230 2.26 -32.29 -10.92
#